data_AF-A0A842WP23-F1
#
_entry.id   AF-A0A842WP23-F1
#
_cell.length_a   1.000
_cell.length_b   1.000
_cell.length_c   1.000
_cell.angle_alpha   90.00
_cell.angle_beta   90.00
_cell.angle_gamma   90.00
#
_symmetry.space_group_name_H-M   'P 1'
#
loop_
_entity.id
_entity.type
_entity.pdbx_description
1 polymer ?
#
loop_
_entity_poly.entity_id
_entity_poly.type
_entity_poly.pdbx_seq_one_letter_code
_entity_poly.pdbx_strand_id
1 'polypeptide(L)' 'MPGSHGSLTKAGKVRESTPKVKGRVRRTPIPRIRNKRNYHKRFVRGQTVGVRK' A
#
# COMPACT_ATOMS: atom_id res chain seq x y z
N MET A 1 -17.57 11.31 -33.14
CA MET A 1 -18.05 9.94 -32.82
C MET A 1 -17.78 9.67 -31.34
N PRO A 2 -18.81 9.45 -30.51
CA PRO A 2 -18.59 8.94 -29.16
C PRO A 2 -17.84 7.61 -29.31
N GLY A 3 -16.71 7.51 -28.61
CA GLY A 3 -15.64 6.58 -28.93
C GLY A 3 -16.09 5.13 -28.93
N SER A 4 -15.68 4.41 -29.98
CA SER A 4 -15.82 2.97 -30.15
C SER A 4 -15.43 2.23 -28.87
N HIS A 5 -16.40 1.94 -28.01
CA HIS A 5 -16.15 1.30 -26.73
C HIS A 5 -15.61 -0.12 -26.97
N GLY A 6 -14.52 -0.51 -26.30
CA GLY A 6 -14.05 -1.89 -26.30
C GLY A 6 -13.30 -2.42 -27.53
N SER A 7 -12.56 -1.59 -28.28
CA SER A 7 -11.69 -2.11 -29.36
C SER A 7 -10.45 -2.84 -28.80
N LEU A 8 -9.98 -3.89 -29.49
CA LEU A 8 -8.74 -4.62 -29.17
C LEU A 8 -7.51 -3.69 -29.07
N THR A 9 -7.53 -2.60 -29.83
CA THR A 9 -6.48 -1.56 -29.84
C THR A 9 -6.33 -0.81 -28.50
N LYS A 10 -7.28 -0.96 -27.57
CA LYS A 10 -7.24 -0.34 -26.24
C LYS A 10 -6.66 -1.28 -25.16
N ALA A 11 -6.32 -2.52 -25.52
CA ALA A 11 -5.69 -3.45 -24.60
C ALA A 11 -4.36 -2.89 -24.07
N GLY A 12 -4.07 -3.09 -22.78
CA GLY A 12 -2.78 -2.67 -22.20
C GLY A 12 -2.62 -1.17 -21.91
N LYS A 13 -3.45 -0.27 -22.49
CA LYS A 13 -3.35 1.20 -22.38
C LYS A 13 -3.05 1.69 -20.96
N VAL A 14 -3.83 1.22 -19.98
CA VAL A 14 -3.70 1.67 -18.57
C VAL A 14 -2.42 1.12 -17.92
N ARG A 15 -2.01 -0.10 -18.28
CA ARG A 15 -0.79 -0.71 -17.74
C ARG A 15 0.47 -0.06 -18.29
N GLU A 16 0.44 0.39 -19.54
CA GLU A 16 1.52 1.12 -20.22
C GLU A 16 1.59 2.58 -19.78
N SER A 17 0.44 3.25 -19.60
CA SER A 17 0.40 4.64 -19.14
C SER A 17 0.86 4.80 -17.68
N THR A 18 0.81 3.73 -16.88
CA THR A 18 1.15 3.81 -15.46
C THR A 18 2.66 3.64 -15.26
N PRO A 19 3.38 4.65 -14.72
CA PRO A 19 4.81 4.56 -14.46
C PRO A 19 5.12 3.42 -13.47
N LYS A 20 6.16 2.63 -13.74
CA LYS A 20 6.57 1.52 -12.87
C LYS A 20 7.39 2.03 -11.70
N VAL A 21 6.71 2.29 -10.58
CA VAL A 21 7.36 2.70 -9.33
C VAL A 21 8.04 1.50 -8.66
N LYS A 22 9.31 1.67 -8.26
CA LYS A 22 10.05 0.62 -7.54
C LYS A 22 9.45 0.38 -6.16
N GLY A 23 9.41 -0.88 -5.73
CA GLY A 23 8.96 -1.26 -4.40
C GLY A 23 9.88 -0.70 -3.30
N ARG A 24 9.29 -0.23 -2.20
CA ARG A 24 10.05 0.19 -1.02
C ARG A 24 10.69 -1.02 -0.33
N VAL A 25 11.95 -0.90 0.07
CA VAL A 25 12.65 -1.93 0.85
C VAL A 25 11.88 -2.20 2.15
N ARG A 26 11.52 -3.45 2.39
CA ARG A 26 10.80 -3.88 3.60
C ARG A 26 11.80 -4.26 4.69
N ARG A 27 11.83 -3.50 5.78
CA ARG A 27 12.59 -3.84 7.01
C ARG A 27 11.62 -4.05 8.17
N THR A 28 10.93 -5.18 8.16
CA THR A 28 10.04 -5.55 9.26
C THR A 28 10.85 -6.15 10.42
N PRO A 29 10.67 -5.70 11.67
CA PRO A 29 11.36 -6.29 12.81
C PRO A 29 10.82 -7.70 13.10
N ILE A 30 11.64 -8.51 13.78
CA ILE A 30 11.29 -9.86 14.26
C ILE A 30 9.96 -9.81 15.06
N PRO A 31 9.11 -10.86 15.00
CA PRO A 31 7.78 -10.86 15.63
C PRO A 31 7.76 -10.42 17.09
N ARG A 32 8.75 -10.82 17.90
CA ARG A 32 8.86 -10.41 19.31
C ARG A 32 8.96 -8.90 19.47
N ILE A 33 9.81 -8.24 18.67
CA ILE A 33 9.99 -6.78 18.70
C ILE A 33 8.74 -6.09 18.16
N ARG A 34 8.16 -6.60 17.07
CA ARG A 34 6.91 -6.07 16.49
C ARG A 34 5.77 -6.09 17.51
N ASN A 35 5.58 -7.22 18.21
CA ASN A 35 4.53 -7.40 19.20
C ASN A 35 4.74 -6.48 20.41
N LYS A 36 5.98 -6.36 20.92
CA LYS A 36 6.32 -5.41 22.00
C LYS A 36 6.00 -3.96 21.60
N ARG A 37 6.38 -3.53 20.39
CA ARG A 37 6.08 -2.18 19.88
C ARG A 37 4.58 -1.96 19.75
N ASN A 38 3.83 -2.94 19.27
CA ASN A 38 2.37 -2.86 19.15
C ASN A 38 1.69 -2.77 20.52
N TYR A 39 2.17 -3.52 21.52
CA TYR A 39 1.66 -3.44 22.89
C TYR A 39 1.84 -2.03 23.46
N HIS A 40 3.06 -1.48 23.40
CA HIS A 40 3.31 -0.12 23.87
C HIS A 40 2.48 0.92 23.10
N LYS A 41 2.34 0.76 21.78
CA LYS A 41 1.54 1.67 20.95
C LYS A 41 0.07 1.68 21.39
N ARG A 42 -0.53 0.49 21.57
CA ARG A 42 -1.97 0.33 21.81
C ARG A 42 -2.36 0.55 23.26
N PHE A 43 -1.64 -0.06 24.20
CA PHE A 43 -2.05 -0.13 25.60
C PHE A 43 -1.36 0.94 26.45
N VAL A 44 -0.04 1.15 26.29
CA VAL A 44 0.68 2.14 27.10
C VAL A 44 0.40 3.57 26.62
N ARG A 45 0.32 3.78 25.30
CA ARG A 45 0.08 5.10 24.71
C ARG A 45 -1.37 5.36 24.31
N GLY A 46 -2.26 4.38 24.48
CA GLY A 46 -3.68 4.49 24.12
C GLY A 46 -3.94 4.81 22.64
N GLN A 47 -3.00 4.55 21.73
CA GLN A 47 -3.18 4.92 20.32
C GLN A 47 -4.08 3.92 19.60
N THR A 48 -5.16 4.42 19.02
CA THR A 48 -6.03 3.66 18.13
C THR A 48 -5.28 3.20 16.89
N VAL A 49 -5.64 2.01 16.41
CA VAL A 49 -5.01 1.43 15.22
C VAL A 49 -5.27 2.33 14.02
N GLY A 50 -4.23 2.61 13.22
CA GLY A 50 -4.34 3.47 12.03
C GLY A 50 -4.14 4.97 12.29
N VAL A 51 -4.21 5.43 13.54
CA VAL A 51 -3.95 6.85 13.85
C VAL A 51 -2.44 7.07 14.02
N ARG A 52 -1.90 8.02 13.27
CA ARG A 52 -0.61 8.64 13.53
C ARG A 52 -0.89 9.88 14.38
N LYS A 53 -0.31 9.91 15.58
CA LYS A 53 -0.12 11.16 16.31
C LYS A 53 1.08 11.88 15.72
#